data_AF-A0A7H1J1J1-F1
#
_entry.id   AF-A0A7H1J1J1-F1
#
_cell.length_a   1.000
_cell.length_b   1.000
_cell.length_c   1.000
_cell.angle_alpha   90.00
_cell.angle_beta   90.00
_cell.angle_gamma   90.00
#
_symmetry.space_group_name_H-M   'P 1'
#
loop_
_entity.id
_entity.type
_entity.pdbx_description
1 polymer ?
#
loop_
_entity_poly.entity_id
_entity_poly.type
_entity_poly.pdbx_seq_one_letter_code
_entity_poly.pdbx_strand_id
1 'polypeptide(L)'
;MTYLRYKDYLGTIEPELESNTLFGKLAFIRDTVTYEATTLKELEVEFRRSVDEYLLSCEELGREAQKPCKGSFNIRTGEALHREAVIAAEGQSLNAFVCDAIREKIAKMNHHHLD
;
A
#
# COMPACT_ATOMS: atom_id res chain seq x y z
N MET A 1 -1.62 -11.24 2.43
CA MET A 1 -2.57 -10.71 1.44
C MET A 1 -1.89 -10.66 0.08
N THR A 2 -2.56 -11.11 -0.98
CA THR A 2 -2.07 -11.03 -2.36
C THR A 2 -2.63 -9.78 -3.03
N TYR A 3 -1.82 -9.07 -3.81
CA TYR A 3 -2.22 -7.85 -4.52
C TYR A 3 -1.98 -7.99 -6.02
N LEU A 4 -2.85 -7.40 -6.83
CA LEU A 4 -2.59 -7.11 -8.23
C LEU A 4 -1.57 -5.96 -8.34
N ARG A 5 -0.78 -5.93 -9.42
CA ARG A 5 0.29 -4.93 -9.62
C ARG A 5 0.32 -4.40 -11.05
N TYR A 6 0.29 -3.08 -11.20
CA TYR A 6 0.42 -2.42 -12.51
C TYR A 6 0.76 -0.93 -12.33
N LYS A 7 1.76 -0.42 -13.08
CA LYS A 7 2.24 0.98 -13.03
C LYS A 7 2.47 1.50 -11.59
N ASP A 8 3.12 0.69 -10.75
CA ASP A 8 3.36 0.94 -9.32
C ASP A 8 2.13 0.98 -8.41
N TYR A 9 0.92 0.76 -8.95
CA TYR A 9 -0.30 0.61 -8.17
C TYR A 9 -0.49 -0.83 -7.70
N LEU A 10 -1.11 -0.95 -6.52
CA LEU A 10 -1.50 -2.21 -5.90
C LEU A 10 -3.02 -2.30 -5.88
N GLY A 11 -3.56 -3.45 -6.21
CA GLY A 11 -5.01 -3.70 -6.22
C GLY A 11 -5.40 -4.82 -5.25
N THR A 12 -6.45 -4.63 -4.46
CA THR A 12 -7.02 -5.71 -3.62
C THR A 12 -7.76 -6.74 -4.47
N ILE A 13 -7.97 -7.93 -3.88
CA ILE A 13 -8.76 -9.01 -4.46
C ILE A 13 -9.65 -9.53 -3.33
N GLU A 14 -10.95 -9.29 -3.42
CA GLU A 14 -11.92 -9.60 -2.38
C GLU A 14 -13.14 -10.29 -3.03
N PRO A 15 -13.56 -11.47 -2.56
CA PRO A 15 -14.78 -12.11 -3.06
C PRO A 15 -16.02 -11.37 -2.55
N GLU A 16 -16.98 -11.11 -3.42
CA GLU A 16 -18.32 -10.58 -3.11
C GLU A 16 -19.34 -11.72 -3.27
N LEU A 17 -19.84 -12.21 -2.13
CA LEU A 17 -20.60 -13.46 -2.09
C LEU A 17 -22.05 -13.30 -2.55
N GLU A 18 -22.63 -12.11 -2.40
CA GLU A 18 -24.03 -11.86 -2.77
C GLU A 18 -24.20 -11.81 -4.29
N SER A 19 -23.26 -11.20 -5.00
CA SER A 19 -23.25 -11.08 -6.47
C SER A 19 -22.48 -12.19 -7.17
N ASN A 20 -21.78 -13.05 -6.42
CA ASN A 20 -20.85 -14.06 -6.96
C ASN A 20 -19.82 -13.43 -7.91
N THR A 21 -19.23 -12.31 -7.49
CA THR A 21 -18.18 -11.59 -8.23
C THR A 21 -16.92 -11.44 -7.38
N LEU A 22 -15.85 -11.00 -8.01
CA LEU A 22 -14.66 -10.49 -7.36
C LEU A 22 -14.70 -8.96 -7.41
N PHE A 23 -14.39 -8.35 -6.28
CA PHE A 23 -14.25 -6.92 -6.11
C PHE A 23 -12.79 -6.58 -5.80
N GLY A 24 -12.37 -5.39 -6.22
CA GLY A 24 -11.09 -4.84 -5.82
C GLY A 24 -11.06 -3.32 -5.85
N LYS A 25 -10.07 -2.77 -5.16
CA LYS A 25 -9.77 -1.34 -5.17
C LYS A 25 -8.28 -1.08 -5.19
N LEU A 26 -7.88 0.08 -5.70
CA LEU A 26 -6.50 0.53 -5.56
C LEU A 26 -6.18 0.69 -4.06
N ALA A 27 -5.15 -0.02 -3.61
CA ALA A 27 -4.67 -0.01 -2.25
C ALA A 27 -3.68 1.14 -2.01
N PHE A 28 -3.64 1.64 -0.78
CA PHE A 28 -2.67 2.63 -0.29
C PHE A 28 -2.73 4.00 -0.98
N ILE A 29 -3.88 4.35 -1.56
CA ILE A 29 -4.22 5.70 -2.02
C ILE A 29 -5.47 6.19 -1.29
N ARG A 30 -5.71 7.51 -1.27
CA ARG A 30 -6.92 8.08 -0.68
C ARG A 30 -8.09 8.15 -1.67
N ASP A 31 -7.79 8.29 -2.95
CA ASP A 31 -8.82 8.30 -3.98
C ASP A 31 -9.49 6.92 -4.03
N THR A 32 -10.81 6.90 -4.20
CA THR A 32 -11.56 5.66 -4.32
C THR A 32 -11.59 5.25 -5.79
N VAL A 33 -10.83 4.22 -6.14
CA VAL A 33 -10.79 3.63 -7.47
C VAL A 33 -11.06 2.14 -7.31
N THR A 34 -12.16 1.68 -7.88
CA THR A 34 -12.70 0.32 -7.70
C THR A 34 -12.87 -0.38 -9.04
N TYR A 35 -12.84 -1.70 -9.02
CA TYR A 35 -13.06 -2.55 -10.17
C TYR A 35 -13.69 -3.86 -9.71
N GLU A 36 -14.40 -4.54 -10.59
CA GLU A 36 -15.07 -5.80 -10.31
C GLU A 36 -15.10 -6.68 -11.54
N ALA A 37 -15.16 -8.00 -11.35
CA ALA A 37 -15.27 -8.96 -12.42
C ALA A 37 -15.81 -10.30 -11.93
N THR A 38 -16.16 -11.20 -12.85
CA THR A 38 -16.65 -12.55 -12.48
C THR A 38 -15.52 -13.57 -12.33
N THR A 39 -14.36 -13.28 -12.92
CA THR A 39 -13.17 -14.15 -12.86
C THR A 39 -11.93 -13.36 -12.48
N LEU A 40 -10.92 -14.04 -11.93
CA LEU A 40 -9.65 -13.40 -11.57
C LEU A 40 -8.94 -12.79 -12.79
N LYS A 41 -9.03 -13.46 -13.95
CA LYS A 41 -8.41 -12.98 -15.20
C LYS A 41 -9.07 -11.68 -15.68
N GLU A 42 -10.39 -11.61 -15.62
CA GLU A 42 -11.12 -10.38 -15.94
C GLU A 42 -10.82 -9.29 -14.91
N LEU A 43 -10.72 -9.64 -13.63
CA LEU A 43 -10.38 -8.70 -12.56
C LEU A 43 -9.00 -8.05 -12.80
N GLU A 44 -8.02 -8.80 -13.30
CA GLU A 44 -6.72 -8.26 -13.69
C GLU A 44 -6.81 -7.25 -14.84
N VAL A 45 -7.69 -7.48 -15.81
CA VAL A 45 -7.93 -6.56 -16.92
C VAL A 45 -8.61 -5.30 -16.42
N GLU A 46 -9.67 -5.45 -15.62
CA GLU A 46 -10.41 -4.34 -15.03
C GLU A 46 -9.54 -3.50 -14.09
N PHE A 47 -8.68 -4.13 -13.30
CA PHE A 47 -7.69 -3.43 -12.48
C PHE A 47 -6.76 -2.54 -13.32
N ARG A 48 -6.19 -3.07 -14.41
CA ARG A 48 -5.30 -2.30 -15.30
C ARG A 48 -6.05 -1.14 -15.95
N ARG A 49 -7.29 -1.39 -16.39
CA ARG A 49 -8.18 -0.39 -16.97
C ARG A 49 -8.47 0.73 -15.97
N SER A 50 -8.86 0.40 -14.75
CA SER A 50 -9.14 1.40 -13.71
C SER A 50 -7.90 2.20 -13.29
N VAL A 51 -6.71 1.61 -13.31
CA VAL A 51 -5.45 2.34 -13.08
C VAL A 51 -5.19 3.34 -14.23
N ASP A 52 -5.36 2.91 -15.48
CA ASP A 52 -5.15 3.78 -16.65
C ASP A 52 -6.19 4.92 -16.69
N GLU A 53 -7.46 4.62 -16.41
CA GLU A 53 -8.53 5.61 -16.30
C GLU A 53 -8.29 6.59 -15.13
N TYR A 54 -7.79 6.12 -13.99
CA TYR A 54 -7.43 6.97 -12.86
C TYR A 54 -6.32 7.96 -13.22
N LEU A 55 -5.25 7.47 -13.88
CA LEU A 55 -4.13 8.30 -14.30
C LEU A 55 -4.57 9.36 -15.32
N LEU A 56 -5.37 8.95 -16.32
CA LEU A 56 -5.93 9.87 -17.31
C LEU A 56 -6.82 10.92 -16.65
N SER A 57 -7.73 10.52 -15.76
CA SER A 57 -8.61 11.44 -15.04
C SER A 57 -7.83 12.47 -14.21
N CYS A 58 -6.73 12.05 -13.59
CA CYS A 58 -5.86 12.99 -12.87
C CYS A 58 -5.21 14.01 -13.81
N GLU A 59 -4.72 13.57 -14.97
CA GLU A 59 -4.15 14.46 -15.99
C GLU A 59 -5.19 15.47 -16.52
N GLU A 60 -6.39 15.00 -16.89
CA GLU A 60 -7.48 15.85 -17.38
C GLU A 60 -7.95 16.89 -16.36
N LEU A 61 -7.92 16.53 -15.07
CA LEU A 61 -8.24 17.45 -13.96
C LEU A 61 -7.08 18.36 -13.55
N GLY A 62 -5.90 18.24 -14.19
CA GLY A 62 -4.71 19.02 -13.85
C GLY A 62 -4.19 18.74 -12.43
N ARG A 63 -4.42 17.53 -11.90
CA ARG A 63 -3.98 17.12 -10.57
C ARG A 63 -2.96 15.99 -10.65
N GLU A 64 -2.02 15.95 -9.71
CA GLU A 64 -1.11 14.81 -9.60
C GLU A 64 -1.83 13.56 -9.09
N ALA A 65 -1.62 12.43 -9.77
CA ALA A 65 -2.07 11.13 -9.29
C ALA A 65 -1.34 10.73 -8.00
N GLN A 66 -2.09 10.15 -7.05
CA GLN A 66 -1.52 9.72 -5.78
C GLN A 66 -0.66 8.48 -5.98
N LYS A 67 0.64 8.62 -5.75
CA LYS A 67 1.55 7.47 -5.71
C LYS A 67 1.36 6.71 -4.40
N PRO A 68 1.03 5.41 -4.43
CA PRO A 68 1.01 4.59 -3.22
C PRO A 68 2.43 4.50 -2.63
N CYS A 69 2.52 4.43 -1.31
CA CYS A 69 3.76 4.08 -0.61
C CYS A 69 5.02 4.89 -1.03
N LYS A 70 4.90 6.22 -1.13
CA LYS A 70 5.96 7.15 -1.60
C LYS A 70 7.23 7.27 -0.74
N GLY A 71 7.52 6.29 0.12
CA GLY A 71 8.72 6.23 0.96
C GLY A 71 8.77 7.19 2.15
N SER A 72 7.75 8.03 2.34
CA SER A 72 7.64 8.96 3.48
C SER A 72 6.31 8.78 4.20
N PHE A 73 6.37 8.73 5.52
CA PHE A 73 5.20 8.72 6.40
C PHE A 73 5.55 9.45 7.70
N ASN A 74 4.60 10.25 8.20
CA ASN A 74 4.79 11.01 9.43
C ASN A 74 4.30 10.17 10.61
N ILE A 75 5.14 9.99 11.63
CA ILE A 75 4.81 9.24 12.84
C ILE A 75 4.72 10.14 14.06
N ARG A 76 3.81 9.80 14.98
CA ARG A 76 3.71 10.40 16.31
C ARG A 76 4.02 9.31 17.34
N THR A 77 5.26 9.25 17.79
CA THR A 77 5.75 8.21 18.74
C THR A 77 5.49 8.56 20.20
N GLY A 78 5.24 9.84 20.50
CA GLY A 78 5.17 10.35 21.87
C GLY A 78 6.57 10.65 22.44
N GLU A 79 6.62 11.52 23.44
CA GLU A 79 7.88 12.05 23.99
C GLU A 79 8.79 10.97 24.58
N ALA A 80 8.23 10.04 25.36
CA ALA A 80 9.01 9.01 26.04
C ALA A 80 9.73 8.08 25.05
N LEU A 81 8.99 7.53 24.07
CA LEU A 81 9.56 6.65 23.06
C LEU A 81 10.51 7.39 22.13
N HIS A 82 10.21 8.65 21.78
CA HIS A 82 11.14 9.47 21.01
C HIS A 82 12.49 9.63 21.73
N ARG A 83 12.48 9.96 23.02
CA ARG A 83 13.70 10.09 23.83
C ARG A 83 14.50 8.78 23.86
N GLU A 84 13.83 7.66 24.12
CA GLU A 84 14.48 6.34 24.16
C GLU A 84 15.09 5.97 22.80
N ALA A 85 14.37 6.22 21.70
CA ALA A 85 14.87 5.95 20.36
C ALA A 85 16.08 6.83 19.99
N VAL A 86 16.10 8.10 20.40
CA VAL A 86 17.26 8.99 20.19
C VAL A 86 18.49 8.51 20.95
N ILE A 87 18.32 8.03 22.18
CA ILE A 87 19.42 7.46 22.99
C ILE A 87 19.92 6.17 22.33
N ALA A 88 19.02 5.27 21.95
CA ALA A 88 19.34 3.97 21.37
C ALA A 88 19.95 4.05 19.95
N ALA A 89 19.74 5.16 19.24
CA ALA A 89 20.27 5.37 17.89
C ALA A 89 21.82 5.46 17.87
N GLU A 90 22.49 5.78 19.00
CA GLU A 90 23.95 5.76 19.15
C GLU A 90 24.77 6.37 17.98
N GLY A 91 24.28 7.50 17.42
CA GLY A 91 24.96 8.23 16.34
C GLY A 91 24.41 8.01 14.93
N GLN A 92 23.43 7.11 14.76
CA GLN A 92 22.65 7.06 13.52
C GLN A 92 21.50 8.08 13.54
N SER A 93 21.03 8.50 12.36
CA SER A 93 19.83 9.36 12.30
C SER A 93 18.60 8.60 12.79
N LEU A 94 17.66 9.29 13.46
CA LEU A 94 16.43 8.66 13.94
C LEU A 94 15.62 8.02 12.78
N ASN A 95 15.66 8.58 11.58
CA ASN A 95 15.03 7.99 10.40
C ASN A 95 15.68 6.66 10.01
N ALA A 96 17.01 6.53 10.10
CA ALA A 96 17.70 5.27 9.83
C ALA A 96 17.30 4.21 10.87
N PHE A 97 17.31 4.58 12.15
CA PHE A 97 16.91 3.71 13.26
C PHE A 97 15.48 3.18 13.08
N VAL A 98 14.54 4.06 12.73
CA VAL A 98 13.15 3.67 12.44
C VAL A 98 13.05 2.76 11.21
N CYS A 99 13.81 3.04 10.15
CA CYS A 99 13.86 2.17 8.97
C CYS A 99 14.34 0.75 9.32
N ASP A 100 15.37 0.64 10.17
CA ASP A 100 15.89 -0.66 10.62
C ASP A 100 14.87 -1.42 11.46
N ALA A 101 14.24 -0.76 12.43
CA ALA A 101 13.17 -1.36 13.23
C ALA A 101 12.00 -1.87 12.35
N ILE A 102 11.65 -1.14 11.29
CA ILE A 102 10.61 -1.57 10.33
C ILE A 102 11.06 -2.81 9.55
N ARG A 103 12.31 -2.84 9.05
CA ARG A 103 12.88 -4.01 8.36
C ARG A 103 12.86 -5.25 9.25
N GLU A 104 13.30 -5.11 10.50
CA GLU A 104 13.28 -6.20 11.48
C GLU A 104 11.86 -6.73 11.74
N LYS A 105 10.89 -5.81 11.88
CA LYS A 105 9.49 -6.20 12.12
C LYS A 105 8.90 -6.94 10.93
N ILE A 106 9.16 -6.49 9.71
CA ILE A 106 8.72 -7.15 8.48
C ILE A 106 9.34 -8.55 8.37
N ALA A 107 10.64 -8.69 8.61
CA ALA A 107 11.33 -9.97 8.58
C ALA A 107 10.71 -10.97 9.57
N LYS A 108 10.46 -10.54 10.82
CA LYS A 108 9.81 -11.37 11.86
C LYS A 108 8.40 -11.83 11.44
N MET A 109 7.61 -10.97 10.80
CA MET A 109 6.26 -11.33 10.34
C MET A 109 6.27 -12.34 9.19
N ASN A 110 7.26 -12.26 8.31
CA ASN A 110 7.40 -13.21 7.19
C ASN A 110 7.83 -14.60 7.68
N HIS A 111 8.66 -14.68 8.73
CA HIS A 111 9.05 -15.97 9.31
C HIS A 111 7.88 -16.70 9.98
N HIS A 112 6.96 -15.97 10.64
CA HIS A 112 5.78 -16.58 11.27
C HIS A 112 4.69 -17.10 10.30
N HIS A 113 4.81 -16.86 8.98
CA HIS A 113 3.90 -17.42 7.98
C HIS A 113 4.42 -18.71 7.33
N LEU A 114 5.58 -19.22 7.78
CA LEU A 114 6.23 -20.44 7.24
C LEU A 114 6.27 -21.61 8.24
N ASP A 115 5.74 -21.41 9.46
CA ASP A 115 5.52 -22.44 10.49
C ASP A 115 4.01 -22.71 10.64
#